data_AF-A0A838CF23-F1
#
_entry.id   AF-A0A838CF23-F1
#
_cell.length_a   1.000
_cell.length_b   1.000
_cell.length_c   1.000
_cell.angle_alpha   90.00
_cell.angle_beta   90.00
_cell.angle_gamma   90.00
#
_symmetry.space_group_name_H-M   'P 1'
#
loop_
_entity.id
_entity.type
_entity.pdbx_description
1 polymer ?
#
loop_
_entity_poly.entity_id
_entity_poly.type
_entity_poly.pdbx_seq_one_letter_code
_entity_poly.pdbx_strand_id
1 'polypeptide(L)' 'MSINLADLTPEQCDEHVGRWCELTNKPGVLAIYEGPFLGGRVKIPIEVHALYADPEQIIIRTDLPRAWNPDGSPPKEQ' A
#
# COMPACT_ATOMS: atom_id res chain seq x y z
N MET A 1 -12.36 -4.68 -6.14
CA MET A 1 -12.07 -5.63 -5.06
C MET A 1 -10.90 -5.10 -4.26
N SER A 2 -10.93 -5.28 -2.95
CA SER A 2 -9.90 -4.82 -2.01
C SER A 2 -9.62 -5.94 -1.01
N ILE A 3 -8.45 -5.89 -0.38
CA ILE A 3 -8.02 -6.88 0.63
C ILE A 3 -7.45 -6.15 1.83
N ASN A 4 -7.68 -6.65 3.04
CA ASN A 4 -7.04 -6.13 4.24
C ASN A 4 -5.65 -6.75 4.38
N LEU A 5 -4.63 -5.96 4.74
CA LEU A 5 -3.27 -6.45 4.89
C LEU A 5 -3.14 -7.47 6.03
N ALA A 6 -3.97 -7.39 7.07
CA ALA A 6 -3.98 -8.33 8.19
C ALA A 6 -4.38 -9.77 7.79
N ASP A 7 -5.06 -9.93 6.64
CA ASP A 7 -5.47 -11.25 6.13
C ASP A 7 -4.34 -11.96 5.35
N LEU A 8 -3.18 -11.30 5.18
CA LEU A 8 -2.08 -11.77 4.35
C LEU A 8 -0.89 -12.26 5.18
N THR A 9 -0.17 -13.25 4.63
CA THR A 9 1.16 -13.61 5.15
C THR A 9 2.20 -12.56 4.75
N PRO A 10 3.36 -12.50 5.43
CA PRO A 10 4.43 -11.58 5.05
C PRO A 10 4.87 -11.69 3.58
N GLU A 11 4.92 -12.91 3.04
CA GLU A 11 5.30 -13.14 1.63
C GLU A 11 4.24 -12.61 0.66
N GLN A 12 2.95 -12.79 0.99
CA GLN A 12 1.85 -12.23 0.22
C GLN A 12 1.84 -10.70 0.28
N CYS A 13 2.19 -10.12 1.44
CA CYS A 13 2.33 -8.68 1.59
C CYS A 13 3.34 -8.09 0.59
N ASP A 14 4.48 -8.75 0.38
CA ASP A 14 5.50 -8.26 -0.57
C ASP A 14 4.99 -8.20 -2.02
N GLU A 15 4.07 -9.08 -2.42
CA GLU A 15 3.44 -9.03 -3.75
C GLU A 15 2.62 -7.75 -3.97
N HIS A 16 2.20 -7.08 -2.89
CA HIS A 16 1.39 -5.86 -2.95
C HIS A 16 2.20 -4.57 -2.90
N VAL A 17 3.53 -4.63 -2.75
CA VAL A 17 4.40 -3.44 -2.81
C VAL A 17 4.17 -2.65 -4.10
N GLY A 18 4.03 -1.33 -3.98
CA GLY A 18 3.75 -0.41 -5.08
C GLY A 18 2.26 -0.30 -5.47
N ARG A 19 1.34 -0.98 -4.78
CA ARG A 19 -0.12 -0.80 -4.98
C ARG A 19 -0.67 0.36 -4.18
N TRP A 20 -1.80 0.89 -4.65
CA TRP A 20 -2.63 1.80 -3.87
C TRP A 20 -3.27 1.09 -2.68
N CYS A 21 -3.38 1.80 -1.58
CA CYS A 21 -4.04 1.37 -0.36
C CYS A 21 -4.77 2.54 0.30
N GLU A 22 -5.79 2.20 1.08
CA GLU A 22 -6.50 3.13 1.96
C GLU A 22 -6.12 2.82 3.41
N LEU A 23 -6.17 3.85 4.24
CA LEU A 23 -5.96 3.72 5.68
C LEU A 23 -7.27 3.91 6.43
N THR A 24 -7.68 2.94 7.24
CA THR A 24 -8.95 3.02 8.00
C THR A 24 -8.96 4.16 9.01
N ASN A 25 -7.79 4.56 9.51
CA ASN A 25 -7.61 5.68 10.43
C ASN A 25 -7.52 7.05 9.72
N LYS A 26 -7.42 7.08 8.38
CA LYS A 26 -7.41 8.29 7.53
C LYS A 26 -8.34 8.09 6.33
N PRO A 27 -9.67 8.07 6.55
CA PRO A 27 -10.64 7.80 5.48
C PRO A 27 -10.54 8.84 4.35
N GLY A 28 -10.65 8.38 3.10
CA GLY A 28 -10.57 9.21 1.90
C GLY A 28 -9.16 9.55 1.43
N VAL A 29 -8.12 9.07 2.12
CA VAL A 29 -6.72 9.24 1.71
C VAL A 29 -6.22 7.98 1.02
N LEU A 30 -5.70 8.13 -0.20
CA LEU A 30 -4.96 7.09 -0.90
C LEU A 30 -3.46 7.20 -0.60
N ALA A 31 -2.86 6.07 -0.25
CA ALA A 31 -1.43 5.91 -0.04
C ALA A 31 -0.90 4.77 -0.90
N ILE A 32 0.42 4.75 -1.09
CA ILE A 32 1.12 3.67 -1.78
C ILE A 32 1.67 2.74 -0.70
N TYR A 33 1.40 1.45 -0.79
CA TYR A 33 1.99 0.46 0.10
C TYR A 33 3.44 0.18 -0.31
N GLU A 34 4.38 0.35 0.62
CA GLU A 34 5.83 0.20 0.39
C GLU A 34 6.43 -1.05 1.04
N GLY A 35 5.63 -1.86 1.74
CA GLY A 35 6.05 -3.14 2.30
C GLY A 35 5.73 -3.31 3.79
N PRO A 36 5.96 -4.52 4.35
CA PRO A 36 5.43 -4.91 5.68
C PRO A 36 6.25 -4.39 6.88
N PHE A 37 7.13 -3.40 6.69
CA PHE A 37 8.02 -2.92 7.74
C PHE A 37 7.24 -2.24 8.87
N LEU A 38 7.46 -2.69 10.11
CA LEU A 38 6.76 -2.22 11.33
C LEU A 38 5.22 -2.23 11.19
N GLY A 39 4.67 -3.33 10.67
CA GLY A 39 3.22 -3.49 10.46
C GLY A 39 2.76 -3.08 9.06
N GLY A 40 3.44 -2.11 8.45
CA GLY A 40 3.15 -1.69 7.08
C GLY A 40 3.60 -0.26 6.83
N ARG A 41 4.57 -0.10 5.93
CA ARG A 41 5.06 1.21 5.48
C ARG A 41 4.21 1.69 4.32
N VAL A 42 3.70 2.91 4.41
CA VAL A 42 2.86 3.52 3.36
C VAL A 42 3.31 4.94 3.06
N LYS A 43 3.18 5.35 1.80
CA LYS A 43 3.54 6.69 1.32
C LYS A 43 2.32 7.42 0.78
N ILE A 44 1.91 8.49 1.44
CA ILE A 44 0.91 9.41 0.88
C ILE A 44 1.63 10.34 -0.11
N PRO A 45 1.19 10.45 -1.38
CA PRO A 45 1.92 11.21 -2.40
C PRO A 45 2.19 12.67 -2.05
N ILE A 46 1.26 13.32 -1.34
CA ILE A 46 1.36 14.74 -0.95
C ILE A 46 2.17 14.97 0.32
N GLU A 47 2.47 13.93 1.10
CA GLU A 47 3.22 14.06 2.37
C GLU A 47 4.72 13.85 2.12
N VAL A 48 5.57 14.54 2.89
CA VAL A 48 7.03 14.43 2.76
C VAL A 48 7.55 13.09 3.30
N HIS A 49 6.99 12.60 4.40
CA HIS A 49 7.44 11.38 5.06
C HIS A 49 6.49 10.21 4.79
N ALA A 50 7.04 8.99 4.86
CA ALA A 50 6.22 7.79 4.91
C ALA A 50 5.60 7.64 6.30
N LEU A 51 4.50 6.90 6.36
CA LEU A 51 3.82 6.54 7.60
C LEU A 51 3.97 5.04 7.83
N TYR A 52 3.84 4.66 9.09
CA TYR A 52 3.72 3.27 9.51
C TYR A 52 2.32 3.09 10.07
N ALA A 53 1.65 2.02 9.65
CA ALA A 53 0.31 1.68 10.10
C ALA A 53 0.26 0.19 10.42
N ASP A 54 -0.60 -0.17 11.37
CA ASP A 54 -0.86 -1.57 11.68
C ASP A 54 -1.48 -2.28 10.46
N PRO A 55 -1.23 -3.58 10.25
CA PRO A 55 -1.77 -4.30 9.10
C PRO A 55 -3.30 -4.17 8.98
N GLU A 56 -4.01 -4.21 10.11
CA GLU A 56 -5.48 -4.10 10.17
C GLU A 56 -6.01 -2.76 9.63
N GLN A 57 -5.16 -1.73 9.62
CA GLN A 57 -5.50 -0.39 9.15
C GLN A 57 -5.26 -0.21 7.65
N ILE A 58 -4.60 -1.15 6.97
CA ILE A 58 -4.20 -1.02 5.57
C ILE A 58 -5.13 -1.87 4.70
N ILE A 59 -5.86 -1.21 3.81
CA ILE A 59 -6.72 -1.86 2.82
C ILE A 59 -6.11 -1.68 1.43
N ILE A 60 -5.56 -2.74 0.86
CA ILE A 60 -4.97 -2.73 -0.49
C ILE A 60 -6.09 -2.67 -1.54
N ARG A 61 -5.99 -1.70 -2.46
CA ARG A 61 -6.93 -1.48 -3.57
C ARG A 61 -6.49 -2.28 -4.80
N THR A 62 -6.84 -3.56 -4.85
CA THR A 62 -6.46 -4.45 -5.97
C THR A 62 -7.23 -4.17 -7.25
N ASP A 63 -8.32 -3.40 -7.16
CA ASP A 63 -9.08 -2.85 -8.28
C ASP A 63 -8.40 -1.70 -9.02
N LEU A 64 -7.44 -1.04 -8.38
CA LEU A 64 -6.69 0.04 -9.01
C LEU A 64 -5.44 -0.49 -9.70
N PRO A 65 -4.97 0.17 -10.79
CA PRO A 65 -3.67 -0.14 -11.36
C PRO A 65 -2.57 0.10 -10.31
N ARG A 66 -1.41 -0.53 -10.48
CA ARG A 66 -0.26 -0.28 -9.60
C ARG A 66 0.14 1.19 -9.69
N ALA A 67 0.51 1.77 -8.54
CA ALA A 67 1.12 3.10 -8.49
C ALA A 67 2.58 3.04 -8.94
N TRP A 68 3.28 1.98 -8.51
CA TRP A 68 4.66 1.67 -8.83
C TRP A 68 4.82 0.16 -9.06
N ASN A 69 5.79 -0.22 -9.86
CA ASN A 69 6.25 -1.60 -9.93
C ASN A 69 6.90 -2.00 -8.59
N PRO A 70 7.01 -3.31 -8.27
CA PRO A 70 7.65 -3.76 -7.02
C PRO A 70 9.11 -3.30 -6.87
N ASP A 71 9.79 -2.98 -7.98
CA ASP A 71 11.16 -2.44 -7.99
C ASP A 71 11.23 -0.92 -7.75
N GLY A 72 10.07 -0.27 -7.51
CA GLY A 72 9.97 1.18 -7.29
C GLY A 72 9.98 2.02 -8.58
N SER A 73 10.06 1.40 -9.75
CA SER A 73 9.95 2.12 -11.03
C SER A 73 8.48 2.48 -11.33
N PRO A 74 8.22 3.59 -12.05
CA PRO A 74 6.86 3.90 -12.47
C PRO A 74 6.36 2.82 -13.43
N PRO A 75 5.04 2.52 -13.45
CA PRO A 75 4.46 1.70 -14.49
C PRO A 75 4.77 2.33 -15.85
N LYS A 76 5.10 1.52 -16.87
CA LYS A 76 5.20 2.04 -18.24
C LYS A 76 3.87 2.68 -18.60
N GLU A 77 3.90 3.88 -19.20
CA GLU A 77 2.71 4.61 -19.61
C GLU A 77 1.75 3.65 -20.34
N GLN A 78 0.49 3.59 -19.85
CA GLN A 78 -0.58 2.80 -20.46
C GLN A 78 -1.09 3.48 -21.72
#